data_AF-A0A4P7XJA8-F1
#
_entry.id   AF-A0A4P7XJA8-F1
#
_cell.length_a   1.000
_cell.length_b   1.000
_cell.length_c   1.000
_cell.angle_alpha   90.00
_cell.angle_beta   90.00
_cell.angle_gamma   90.00
#
_symmetry.space_group_name_H-M   'P 1'
#
loop_
_entity.id
_entity.type
_entity.pdbx_description
1 polymer ?
#
loop_
_entity_poly.entity_id
_entity_poly.type
_entity_poly.pdbx_seq_one_letter_code
_entity_poly.pdbx_strand_id
1 'polypeptide(L)'
;MKLILKIAAGIILAFVVVLILRVVIVGFMLNGANEIARERMDKQRQAAASKEQRVRQEKQETVERDRKAKELARHQAEYRRKKDEAWRNYYMDPVDCLVFRSDRHMVECVDNKKKTRNEFDRLYDRGALP
;
A
#
# COMPACT_ATOMS: atom_id res chain seq x y z
N MET A 1 -27.07 -81.43 -9.23
CA MET A 1 -27.32 -80.22 -8.41
C MET A 1 -26.21 -79.93 -7.37
N LYS A 2 -25.70 -80.91 -6.60
CA LYS A 2 -24.65 -80.69 -5.58
C LYS A 2 -23.30 -80.12 -6.10
N LEU A 3 -22.90 -80.46 -7.32
CA LEU A 3 -21.66 -79.97 -7.94
C LEU A 3 -21.74 -78.48 -8.32
N ILE A 4 -22.86 -78.06 -8.90
CA ILE A 4 -23.10 -76.67 -9.31
C ILE A 4 -23.12 -75.75 -8.08
N LEU A 5 -23.72 -76.21 -6.97
CA LEU A 5 -23.77 -75.46 -5.71
C LEU A 5 -22.36 -75.23 -5.12
N LYS A 6 -21.46 -76.22 -5.21
CA LYS A 6 -20.06 -76.10 -4.75
C LYS A 6 -19.24 -75.13 -5.59
N ILE A 7 -19.43 -75.14 -6.91
CA ILE A 7 -18.75 -74.24 -7.84
C ILE A 7 -19.24 -72.79 -7.63
N ALA A 8 -20.56 -72.60 -7.51
CA ALA A 8 -21.15 -71.29 -7.24
C ALA A 8 -20.67 -70.72 -5.88
N ALA A 9 -20.62 -71.55 -4.84
CA ALA A 9 -20.10 -71.17 -3.54
C ALA A 9 -18.63 -70.72 -3.60
N GLY A 10 -17.79 -71.42 -4.39
CA GLY A 10 -16.38 -71.05 -4.58
C GLY A 10 -16.20 -69.70 -5.28
N ILE A 11 -17.01 -69.40 -6.30
CA ILE A 11 -16.97 -68.14 -7.04
C ILE A 11 -17.39 -66.97 -6.13
N ILE A 12 -18.47 -67.15 -5.37
CA ILE A 12 -18.95 -66.13 -4.43
C ILE A 12 -17.88 -65.84 -3.37
N LEU A 13 -17.23 -66.89 -2.85
CA LEU A 13 -16.20 -66.75 -1.82
C LEU A 13 -14.96 -66.03 -2.36
N ALA A 14 -14.52 -66.35 -3.58
CA ALA A 14 -13.45 -65.61 -4.25
C ALA A 14 -13.80 -64.12 -4.44
N PHE A 15 -15.03 -63.82 -4.83
CA PHE A 15 -15.49 -62.44 -5.03
C PHE A 15 -15.50 -61.65 -3.71
N VAL A 16 -15.95 -62.26 -2.62
CA VAL A 16 -15.93 -61.66 -1.28
C VAL A 16 -14.50 -61.38 -0.83
N VAL A 17 -13.57 -62.32 -1.03
CA VAL A 17 -12.16 -62.13 -0.68
C VAL A 17 -11.55 -60.96 -1.45
N VAL A 18 -11.81 -60.85 -2.76
CA VAL A 18 -11.31 -59.75 -3.60
C VAL A 18 -11.89 -58.40 -3.16
N LEU A 19 -13.18 -58.35 -2.79
CA LEU A 19 -13.82 -57.13 -2.29
C LEU A 19 -13.20 -56.67 -0.96
N ILE A 20 -12.97 -57.59 -0.02
CA ILE A 20 -12.33 -57.27 1.26
C ILE A 20 -10.92 -56.72 1.02
N LEU A 21 -10.14 -57.36 0.14
CA LEU A 21 -8.79 -56.91 -0.21
C LEU A 21 -8.79 -55.50 -0.82
N ARG A 22 -9.74 -55.21 -1.71
CA ARG A 22 -9.92 -53.87 -2.30
C ARG A 22 -10.23 -52.82 -1.24
N VAL A 23 -11.14 -53.11 -0.31
CA VAL A 23 -11.51 -52.19 0.78
C VAL A 23 -10.31 -51.90 1.67
N VAL A 24 -9.51 -52.92 2.03
CA VAL A 24 -8.31 -52.74 2.85
C VAL A 24 -7.27 -51.87 2.14
N ILE A 25 -6.99 -52.14 0.86
CA ILE A 25 -6.02 -51.36 0.07
C ILE A 25 -6.46 -49.90 -0.05
N VAL A 26 -7.73 -49.65 -0.38
CA VAL A 26 -8.28 -48.30 -0.54
C VAL A 26 -8.28 -47.55 0.80
N GLY A 27 -8.65 -48.22 1.90
CA GLY A 27 -8.60 -47.63 3.24
C GLY A 27 -7.19 -47.22 3.65
N PHE A 28 -6.19 -48.04 3.34
CA PHE A 28 -4.79 -47.72 3.63
C PHE A 28 -4.28 -46.52 2.81
N MET A 29 -4.61 -46.45 1.52
CA MET A 29 -4.25 -45.31 0.66
C MET A 29 -4.95 -44.01 1.08
N LEU A 30 -6.24 -44.07 1.44
CA LEU A 30 -7.02 -42.91 1.86
C LEU A 30 -6.48 -42.31 3.16
N ASN A 31 -6.03 -43.13 4.11
CA ASN A 31 -5.43 -42.64 5.35
C ASN A 31 -4.14 -41.85 5.08
N GLY A 32 -3.24 -42.37 4.22
CA GLY A 32 -2.01 -41.65 3.85
C GLY A 32 -2.26 -40.38 3.03
N ALA A 33 -3.27 -40.37 2.16
CA ALA A 33 -3.64 -39.20 1.37
C ALA A 33 -4.24 -38.07 2.24
N ASN A 34 -4.96 -38.41 3.31
CA ASN A 34 -5.59 -37.45 4.20
C ASN A 34 -4.56 -36.60 4.97
N GLU A 35 -3.43 -37.18 5.35
CA GLU A 35 -2.35 -36.46 6.05
C GLU A 35 -1.68 -35.42 5.14
N ILE A 36 -1.37 -35.81 3.90
CA ILE A 36 -0.81 -34.91 2.89
C ILE A 36 -1.79 -33.79 2.53
N ALA A 37 -3.08 -34.12 2.43
CA ALA A 37 -4.13 -33.12 2.16
C ALA A 37 -4.26 -32.10 3.28
N ARG A 38 -4.19 -32.55 4.55
CA ARG A 38 -4.20 -31.67 5.73
C ARG A 38 -2.99 -30.76 5.76
N GLU A 39 -1.79 -31.30 5.54
CA GLU A 39 -0.56 -30.51 5.55
C GLU A 39 -0.55 -29.41 4.47
N ARG A 40 -1.07 -29.72 3.27
CA ARG A 40 -1.23 -28.72 2.20
C ARG A 40 -2.25 -27.63 2.56
N MET A 41 -3.38 -28.01 3.16
CA MET A 41 -4.42 -27.08 3.61
C MET A 41 -3.89 -26.15 4.70
N ASP A 42 -3.12 -26.68 5.65
CA ASP A 42 -2.52 -25.88 6.74
C ASP A 42 -1.45 -24.92 6.21
N LYS A 43 -0.58 -25.38 5.31
CA LYS A 43 0.39 -24.51 4.61
C LYS A 43 -0.31 -23.40 3.81
N GLN A 44 -1.41 -23.72 3.14
CA GLN A 44 -2.17 -22.72 2.37
C GLN A 44 -2.88 -21.72 3.28
N ARG A 45 -3.44 -22.15 4.41
CA ARG A 45 -4.03 -21.26 5.43
C ARG A 45 -3.01 -20.35 6.06
N GLN A 46 -1.83 -20.87 6.44
CA GLN A 46 -0.73 -20.06 6.97
C GLN A 46 -0.20 -19.06 5.93
N ALA A 47 -0.07 -19.48 4.66
CA ALA A 47 0.31 -18.59 3.58
C ALA A 47 -0.75 -17.49 3.32
N ALA A 48 -2.04 -17.81 3.42
CA ALA A 48 -3.11 -16.82 3.28
C ALA A 48 -3.11 -15.82 4.45
N ALA A 49 -3.01 -16.31 5.69
CA ALA A 49 -2.98 -15.46 6.88
C ALA A 49 -1.76 -14.53 6.90
N SER A 50 -0.57 -15.03 6.53
CA SER A 50 0.64 -14.21 6.45
C SER A 50 0.56 -13.15 5.33
N LYS A 51 -0.02 -13.49 4.17
CA LYS A 51 -0.29 -12.50 3.11
C LYS A 51 -1.25 -11.43 3.57
N GLU A 52 -2.33 -11.80 4.25
CA GLU A 52 -3.30 -10.84 4.76
C GLU A 52 -2.68 -9.90 5.81
N GLN A 53 -1.86 -10.43 6.72
CA GLN A 53 -1.10 -9.62 7.67
C GLN A 53 -0.16 -8.64 6.98
N ARG A 54 0.58 -9.08 5.95
CA ARG A 54 1.47 -8.20 5.17
C ARG A 54 0.70 -7.08 4.49
N VAL A 55 -0.43 -7.39 3.85
CA VAL A 55 -1.28 -6.39 3.21
C VAL A 55 -1.85 -5.39 4.23
N ARG A 56 -2.24 -5.87 5.42
CA ARG A 56 -2.70 -4.98 6.51
C ARG A 56 -1.58 -4.06 7.00
N GLN A 57 -0.37 -4.59 7.20
CA GLN A 57 0.80 -3.80 7.60
C GLN A 57 1.16 -2.75 6.54
N GLU A 58 1.21 -3.13 5.26
CA GLU A 58 1.53 -2.23 4.16
C GLU A 58 0.50 -1.09 4.01
N LYS A 59 -0.80 -1.42 4.19
CA LYS A 59 -1.86 -0.40 4.24
C LYS A 59 -1.68 0.54 5.42
N GLN A 60 -1.36 0.03 6.60
CA GLN A 60 -1.12 0.86 7.78
C GLN A 60 0.09 1.78 7.57
N GLU A 61 1.19 1.26 7.03
CA GLU A 61 2.38 2.07 6.72
C GLU A 61 2.08 3.17 5.70
N THR A 62 1.28 2.87 4.67
CA THR A 62 0.89 3.84 3.66
C THR A 62 0.04 4.95 4.26
N VAL A 63 -0.96 4.60 5.08
CA VAL A 63 -1.81 5.58 5.77
C VAL A 63 -0.98 6.48 6.69
N GLU A 64 -0.03 5.92 7.44
CA GLU A 64 0.85 6.70 8.31
C GLU A 64 1.80 7.62 7.52
N ARG A 65 2.34 7.16 6.38
CA ARG A 65 3.13 8.01 5.48
C ARG A 65 2.31 9.16 4.92
N ASP A 66 1.10 8.87 4.46
CA ASP A 66 0.19 9.88 3.92
C ASP A 66 -0.21 10.90 4.98
N ARG A 67 -0.42 10.46 6.22
CA ARG A 67 -0.71 11.34 7.34
C ARG A 67 0.45 12.30 7.60
N LYS A 68 1.68 11.79 7.70
CA LYS A 68 2.89 12.61 7.88
C LYS A 68 3.10 13.58 6.72
N ALA A 69 2.89 13.13 5.49
CA ALA A 69 2.99 13.98 4.31
C ALA A 69 1.96 15.11 4.32
N LYS A 70 0.71 14.81 4.71
CA LYS A 70 -0.35 15.82 4.87
C LYS A 70 -0.04 16.82 5.97
N GLU A 71 0.46 16.37 7.12
CA GLU A 71 0.86 17.25 8.22
C GLU A 71 2.00 18.19 7.81
N LEU A 72 3.04 17.65 7.15
CA LEU A 72 4.14 18.47 6.60
C LEU A 72 3.62 19.49 5.58
N ALA A 73 2.73 19.06 4.66
CA ALA A 73 2.15 19.94 3.66
C ALA A 73 1.32 21.07 4.30
N ARG A 74 0.58 20.79 5.39
CA ARG A 74 -0.16 21.80 6.15
C ARG A 74 0.77 22.82 6.79
N HIS A 75 1.80 22.37 7.49
CA HIS A 75 2.78 23.28 8.10
C HIS A 75 3.49 24.16 7.07
N GLN A 76 3.89 23.58 5.93
CA GLN A 76 4.47 24.35 4.83
C GLN A 76 3.48 25.34 4.23
N ALA A 77 2.21 24.97 4.08
CA ALA A 77 1.17 25.87 3.58
C ALA A 77 0.93 27.04 4.55
N GLU A 78 0.89 26.78 5.85
CA GLU A 78 0.76 27.83 6.87
C GLU A 78 1.97 28.76 6.87
N TYR A 79 3.19 28.21 6.82
CA TYR A 79 4.41 29.01 6.73
C TYR A 79 4.41 29.89 5.47
N ARG A 80 4.07 29.33 4.30
CA ARG A 80 3.94 30.10 3.05
C ARG A 80 2.90 31.20 3.17
N ARG A 81 1.72 30.90 3.73
CA ARG A 81 0.66 31.89 3.94
C ARG A 81 1.13 33.06 4.80
N LYS A 82 1.79 32.78 5.93
CA LYS A 82 2.34 33.83 6.81
C LYS A 82 3.41 34.65 6.10
N LYS A 83 4.33 33.99 5.40
CA LYS A 83 5.39 34.65 4.63
C LYS A 83 4.82 35.55 3.52
N ASP A 84 3.79 35.09 2.82
CA ASP A 84 3.11 35.87 1.78
C ASP A 84 2.38 37.09 2.36
N GLU A 85 1.79 36.95 3.54
CA GLU A 85 1.16 38.05 4.27
C GLU A 85 2.19 39.08 4.73
N ALA A 86 3.28 38.63 5.35
CA ALA A 86 4.39 39.47 5.75
C ALA A 86 4.98 40.22 4.54
N TRP A 87 5.11 39.56 3.38
CA TRP A 87 5.54 40.23 2.16
C TRP A 87 4.58 41.33 1.71
N ARG A 88 3.27 41.08 1.71
CA ARG A 88 2.26 42.09 1.31
C ARG A 88 2.32 43.31 2.22
N ASN A 89 2.63 43.12 3.50
CA ASN A 89 2.80 44.21 4.46
C ASN A 89 4.15 44.92 4.32
N TYR A 90 5.20 44.19 3.91
CA TYR A 90 6.56 44.72 3.77
C TYR A 90 6.78 45.50 2.46
N TYR A 91 6.18 45.04 1.36
CA TYR A 91 6.42 45.58 0.04
C TYR A 91 5.15 46.06 -0.65
N MET A 92 5.15 47.33 -1.03
CA MET A 92 4.18 47.92 -1.95
C MET A 92 4.90 48.31 -3.24
N ASP A 93 4.29 48.04 -4.38
CA ASP A 93 4.83 48.45 -5.67
C ASP A 93 4.90 50.00 -5.72
N PRO A 94 6.06 50.59 -6.08
CA PRO A 94 6.17 52.03 -6.26
C PRO A 94 5.17 52.51 -7.32
N VAL A 95 4.61 53.71 -7.13
CA VAL A 95 3.61 54.29 -8.07
C VAL A 95 4.14 54.31 -9.50
N ASP A 96 5.44 54.56 -9.68
CA ASP A 96 6.08 54.57 -11.00
C ASP A 96 6.06 53.19 -11.70
N CYS A 97 6.09 52.10 -10.93
CA CYS A 97 6.06 50.74 -11.45
C CYS A 97 4.65 50.21 -11.75
N LEU A 98 3.59 51.01 -11.50
CA LEU A 98 2.22 50.63 -11.83
C LEU A 98 1.91 50.78 -13.33
N VAL A 99 2.62 51.67 -14.03
CA VAL A 99 2.48 51.89 -15.47
C VAL A 99 3.85 51.91 -16.12
N PHE A 100 4.15 50.89 -16.91
CA PHE A 100 5.44 50.82 -17.61
C PHE A 100 5.50 51.89 -18.71
N ARG A 101 6.58 52.67 -18.66
CA ARG A 101 6.85 53.74 -19.62
C ARG A 101 7.64 53.24 -20.83
N SER A 102 8.34 52.12 -20.66
CA SER A 102 9.14 51.44 -21.67
C SER A 102 9.49 50.04 -21.19
N ASP A 103 9.95 49.18 -22.09
CA ASP A 103 10.43 47.84 -21.75
C ASP A 103 11.62 47.89 -20.78
N ARG A 104 12.49 48.91 -20.92
CA ARG A 104 13.59 49.14 -19.98
C ARG A 104 13.06 49.44 -18.58
N HIS A 105 12.07 50.32 -18.47
CA HIS A 105 11.45 50.66 -17.18
C HIS A 105 10.76 49.43 -16.55
N MET A 106 10.12 48.59 -17.37
CA MET A 106 9.54 47.32 -16.90
C MET A 106 10.61 46.42 -16.25
N VAL A 107 11.74 46.22 -16.91
CA VAL A 107 12.84 45.40 -16.39
C VAL A 107 13.39 46.00 -15.08
N GLU A 108 13.62 47.31 -15.03
CA GLU A 108 14.09 48.00 -13.83
C GLU A 108 13.14 47.81 -12.64
N CYS A 109 11.82 47.90 -12.86
CA CYS A 109 10.81 47.64 -11.84
C CYS A 109 10.80 46.17 -11.35
N VAL A 110 10.91 45.21 -12.27
CA VAL A 110 10.97 43.78 -11.94
C VAL A 110 12.24 43.46 -11.16
N ASP A 111 13.38 43.99 -11.58
CA ASP A 111 14.66 43.78 -10.91
C ASP A 111 14.66 44.40 -9.51
N ASN A 112 14.11 45.60 -9.36
CA ASN A 112 13.94 46.22 -8.05
C ASN A 112 13.06 45.37 -7.13
N LYS A 113 11.91 44.90 -7.63
CA LYS A 113 11.01 43.99 -6.89
C LYS A 113 11.72 42.70 -6.46
N LYS A 114 12.52 42.13 -7.34
CA LYS A 114 13.34 40.93 -7.06
C LYS A 114 14.40 41.21 -5.99
N LYS A 115 15.07 42.36 -6.06
CA LYS A 115 16.06 42.77 -5.05
C LYS A 115 15.41 42.91 -3.68
N THR A 116 14.27 43.60 -3.60
CA THR A 116 13.53 43.78 -2.35
C THR A 116 12.97 42.45 -1.83
N ARG A 117 12.57 41.54 -2.72
CA ARG A 117 12.19 40.16 -2.35
C ARG A 117 13.32 39.41 -1.66
N ASN A 118 14.52 39.45 -2.23
CA ASN A 118 15.69 38.77 -1.65
C ASN A 118 16.07 39.36 -0.28
N GLU A 119 15.93 40.67 -0.12
CA GLU A 119 16.16 41.34 1.17
C GLU A 119 15.10 40.94 2.21
N PHE A 120 13.83 40.94 1.82
CA PHE A 120 12.74 40.43 2.66
C PHE A 120 13.01 39.01 3.13
N ASP A 121 13.36 38.10 2.22
CA ASP A 121 13.64 36.70 2.57
C ASP A 121 14.74 36.60 3.63
N ARG A 122 15.84 37.34 3.47
CA ARG A 122 16.93 37.40 4.46
C ARG A 122 16.51 37.97 5.82
N LEU A 123 15.56 38.91 5.85
CA LEU A 123 15.07 39.51 7.10
C LEU A 123 14.06 38.59 7.79
N TYR A 124 13.15 38.00 7.02
CA TYR A 124 12.14 37.06 7.49
C TYR A 124 12.77 35.78 8.04
N ASP A 125 13.76 35.22 7.35
CA ASP A 125 14.47 33.99 7.79
C ASP A 125 15.30 34.22 9.08
N ARG A 126 15.68 35.48 9.36
CA ARG A 126 16.35 35.87 10.61
C ARG A 126 15.36 36.22 11.73
N GLY A 127 14.04 36.14 11.49
CA GLY A 127 13.01 36.52 12.45
C GLY A 127 12.92 38.03 12.72
N ALA A 128 13.50 38.86 11.84
CA ALA A 128 13.47 40.32 11.96
C ALA A 128 12.15 40.93 11.44
N LEU A 129 11.31 40.12 10.79
CA LEU A 129 9.99 40.49 10.29
C LEU A 129 8.95 39.50 10.86
N PRO A 130 7.74 39.98 11.20
CA PRO A 130 6.67 39.16 11.76
C PRO A 130 6.12 38.12 10.77
#